data_AF-A0A7J9P216-F1
#
_entry.id   AF-A0A7J9P216-F1
#
_cell.length_a   1.000
_cell.length_b   1.000
_cell.length_c   1.000
_cell.angle_alpha   90.00
_cell.angle_beta   90.00
_cell.angle_gamma   90.00
#
_symmetry.space_group_name_H-M   'P 1'
#
loop_
_entity.id
_entity.type
_entity.pdbx_description
1 polymer ?
#
loop_
_entity_poly.entity_id
_entity_poly.type
_entity_poly.pdbx_seq_one_letter_code
_entity_poly.pdbx_strand_id
1 'polypeptide(L)'
;MASQTFKDIVCPVCGGACDDIEIVWDEEKRDLTVRNACKLGAAKFKEIISHHRIMSPQIRKNGVLVDVSWEEALEKAAEILANSKRPLLYMGAETSCEAMTTGLHMGEYLGGIVDSCSTV
;
A
#
# COMPACT_ATOMS: atom_id res chain seq x y z
N MET A 1 7.80 -26.86 -13.84
CA MET A 1 8.49 -25.59 -14.13
C MET A 1 7.58 -24.63 -14.89
N ALA A 2 6.52 -24.15 -14.24
CA ALA A 2 5.69 -23.08 -14.76
C ALA A 2 6.22 -21.76 -14.18
N SER A 3 7.16 -21.11 -14.89
CA SER A 3 7.56 -19.74 -14.56
C SER A 3 6.74 -18.78 -15.42
N GLN A 4 5.97 -17.89 -14.79
CA GLN A 4 5.19 -16.87 -15.49
C GLN A 4 5.98 -15.56 -15.53
N THR A 5 6.08 -14.94 -16.71
CA THR A 5 6.72 -13.63 -16.85
C THR A 5 5.67 -12.57 -17.11
N PHE A 6 5.69 -11.51 -16.31
CA PHE A 6 4.91 -10.30 -16.48
C PHE A 6 5.87 -9.20 -16.98
N LYS A 7 5.46 -8.45 -18.00
CA LYS A 7 6.27 -7.41 -18.66
C LYS A 7 5.53 -6.08 -18.63
N ASP A 8 6.24 -5.03 -19.02
CA ASP A 8 5.70 -3.67 -19.16
C ASP A 8 5.08 -3.18 -17.84
N ILE A 9 5.69 -3.57 -16.71
CA ILE A 9 5.25 -3.18 -15.38
C ILE A 9 5.84 -1.82 -15.04
N VAL A 10 4.99 -0.91 -14.56
CA VAL A 10 5.42 0.38 -14.04
C VAL A 10 6.00 0.21 -12.64
N CYS A 11 7.22 0.71 -12.42
CA CYS A 11 7.87 0.73 -11.11
C CYS A 11 7.22 1.77 -10.19
N PRO A 12 6.66 1.38 -9.01
CA PRO A 12 5.90 2.28 -8.14
C PRO A 12 6.76 2.98 -7.08
N VAL A 13 8.07 3.09 -7.29
CA VAL A 13 8.99 3.56 -6.23
C VAL A 13 9.18 5.06 -6.27
N CYS A 14 9.89 5.58 -7.26
CA CYS A 14 10.19 7.01 -7.35
C CYS A 14 9.44 7.67 -8.52
N GLY A 15 9.56 8.99 -8.65
CA GLY A 15 8.97 9.74 -9.77
C GLY A 15 9.54 9.42 -11.16
N GLY A 16 10.50 8.49 -11.26
CA GLY A 16 11.04 8.03 -12.54
C GLY A 16 10.07 7.14 -13.33
N ALA A 17 9.14 6.47 -12.64
CA ALA A 17 8.06 5.68 -13.24
C ALA A 17 8.49 4.78 -14.42
N CYS A 18 9.64 4.10 -14.31
CA CYS A 18 10.12 3.16 -15.33
C CYS A 18 9.03 2.15 -15.67
N ASP A 19 8.72 2.00 -16.95
CA ASP A 19 7.60 1.20 -17.48
C ASP A 19 8.04 -0.10 -18.16
N ASP A 20 9.32 -0.46 -18.03
CA ASP A 20 9.95 -1.62 -18.69
C ASP A 20 10.32 -2.75 -17.71
N ILE A 21 9.72 -2.77 -16.52
CA ILE A 21 10.04 -3.78 -15.50
C ILE A 21 9.48 -5.14 -15.91
N GLU A 22 10.31 -6.19 -15.77
CA GLU A 22 9.86 -7.58 -15.89
C GLU A 22 9.87 -8.27 -14.52
N ILE A 23 8.78 -8.98 -14.22
CA ILE A 23 8.66 -9.84 -13.05
C ILE A 23 8.51 -11.29 -13.51
N VAL A 24 9.44 -12.14 -13.10
CA VAL A 24 9.37 -13.58 -13.31
C VAL A 24 8.92 -14.24 -12.02
N TRP A 25 7.72 -14.81 -12.01
CA TRP A 25 7.15 -15.58 -10.91
C TRP A 25 7.49 -17.07 -11.03
N ASP A 26 8.11 -17.63 -10.00
CA ASP A 26 8.36 -19.06 -9.84
C ASP A 26 7.32 -19.64 -8.87
N GLU A 27 6.33 -20.35 -9.40
CA GLU A 27 5.21 -20.91 -8.63
C GLU A 27 5.68 -21.98 -7.63
N GLU A 28 6.69 -22.78 -7.99
CA GLU A 28 7.20 -23.86 -7.14
C GLU A 28 7.99 -23.30 -5.95
N LYS A 29 8.84 -22.30 -6.19
CA LYS A 29 9.61 -21.65 -5.12
C LYS A 29 8.83 -20.59 -4.36
N ARG A 30 7.67 -20.16 -4.88
CA ARG A 30 6.93 -18.98 -4.42
C ARG A 30 7.84 -17.75 -4.33
N ASP A 31 8.67 -17.56 -5.34
CA ASP A 31 9.62 -16.45 -5.40
C ASP A 31 9.46 -15.65 -6.69
N LEU A 32 9.89 -14.39 -6.63
CA LEU A 32 9.88 -13.48 -7.77
C LEU A 32 11.30 -13.04 -8.13
N THR A 33 11.60 -12.95 -9.43
CA THR A 33 12.82 -12.31 -9.93
C THR A 33 12.43 -11.03 -10.65
N VAL A 34 13.06 -9.91 -10.27
CA VAL A 34 12.84 -8.60 -10.88
C VAL A 34 13.96 -8.30 -11.85
N ARG A 35 13.62 -7.90 -13.08
CA ARG A 35 14.59 -7.44 -14.10
C ARG A 35 14.29 -5.99 -14.48
N ASN A 36 15.28 -5.31 -15.04
CA ASN A 36 15.25 -3.88 -15.45
C ASN A 36 15.03 -2.86 -14.31
N ALA A 37 14.75 -3.30 -13.08
CA ALA A 37 14.65 -2.41 -11.92
C ALA A 37 16.01 -2.04 -11.33
N CYS A 38 16.12 -0.82 -10.81
CA CYS A 38 17.22 -0.42 -9.92
C CYS A 38 17.12 -1.14 -8.56
N LYS A 39 18.10 -0.94 -7.68
CA LYS A 39 18.13 -1.57 -6.34
C LYS A 39 16.87 -1.30 -5.51
N LEU A 40 16.33 -0.08 -5.58
CA LEU A 40 15.13 0.31 -4.83
C LEU A 40 13.87 -0.36 -5.43
N GLY A 41 13.72 -0.31 -6.75
CA GLY A 41 12.63 -0.99 -7.46
C GLY A 41 12.60 -2.49 -7.19
N ALA A 42 13.75 -3.15 -7.32
CA ALA A 42 13.87 -4.60 -7.08
C ALA A 42 13.49 -4.98 -5.62
N ALA A 43 13.92 -4.17 -4.64
CA ALA A 43 13.55 -4.38 -3.24
C ALA A 43 12.04 -4.19 -3.03
N LYS A 44 11.42 -3.16 -3.63
CA LYS A 44 9.98 -2.90 -3.45
C LYS A 44 9.11 -4.05 -3.96
N PHE A 45 9.44 -4.62 -5.12
CA PHE A 45 8.69 -5.77 -5.63
C PHE A 45 8.85 -7.01 -4.74
N LYS A 46 10.00 -7.20 -4.08
CA LYS A 46 10.20 -8.30 -3.12
C LYS A 46 9.30 -8.19 -1.89
N GLU A 47 8.78 -7.01 -1.56
CA GLU A 47 7.79 -6.84 -0.48
C GLU A 47 6.43 -7.52 -0.76
N ILE A 48 6.19 -7.99 -1.99
CA ILE A 48 4.99 -8.77 -2.32
C ILE A 48 4.99 -10.13 -1.61
N ILE A 49 6.16 -10.75 -1.43
CA ILE A 49 6.33 -12.07 -0.80
C ILE A 49 7.01 -11.99 0.57
N SER A 50 7.14 -10.80 1.11
CA SER A 50 7.83 -10.56 2.37
C SER A 50 7.03 -11.12 3.56
N HIS A 51 7.74 -11.67 4.54
CA HIS A 51 7.15 -12.26 5.74
C HIS A 51 6.43 -11.24 6.63
N HIS A 52 6.72 -9.95 6.48
CA HIS A 52 6.08 -8.87 7.24
C HIS A 52 4.96 -8.18 6.45
N ARG A 53 4.52 -8.76 5.33
CA ARG A 53 3.37 -8.25 4.58
C ARG A 53 2.12 -8.36 5.45
N ILE A 54 1.38 -7.25 5.56
CA ILE A 54 0.10 -7.22 6.28
C ILE A 54 -0.93 -7.95 5.41
N MET A 55 -1.46 -9.07 5.93
CA MET A 55 -2.39 -9.97 5.21
C MET A 55 -3.84 -9.85 5.68
N SER A 56 -4.06 -9.23 6.83
CA SER A 56 -5.36 -9.08 7.50
C SER A 56 -5.42 -7.71 8.18
N PRO A 57 -6.62 -7.11 8.30
CA PRO A 57 -6.78 -5.90 9.11
C PRO A 57 -6.62 -6.24 10.59
N GLN A 58 -6.05 -5.31 11.35
CA GLN A 58 -5.69 -5.51 12.75
C GLN A 58 -6.15 -4.34 13.62
N ILE A 59 -6.63 -4.62 14.82
CA ILE A 59 -6.98 -3.63 15.84
C ILE A 59 -6.16 -3.88 17.10
N ARG A 60 -5.69 -2.80 17.75
CA ARG A 60 -4.98 -2.91 19.03
C ARG A 60 -5.95 -3.17 20.18
N LYS A 61 -5.84 -4.32 20.83
CA LYS A 61 -6.60 -4.71 22.03
C LYS A 61 -5.59 -4.99 23.16
N ASN A 62 -5.72 -4.28 24.28
CA ASN A 62 -4.80 -4.40 25.44
C ASN A 62 -3.31 -4.27 25.09
N GLY A 63 -2.98 -3.34 24.18
CA GLY A 63 -1.60 -3.09 23.76
C GLY A 63 -1.08 -4.01 22.65
N VAL A 64 -1.81 -5.05 22.26
CA VAL A 64 -1.40 -6.03 21.23
C VAL A 64 -2.27 -5.89 19.98
N LEU A 65 -1.67 -6.04 18.78
CA LEU A 65 -2.43 -6.10 17.52
C LEU A 65 -3.10 -7.46 17.37
N VAL A 66 -4.39 -7.45 17.07
CA VAL A 66 -5.21 -8.66 16.90
C VAL A 66 -5.90 -8.57 15.54
N ASP A 67 -5.82 -9.66 14.77
CA ASP A 67 -6.53 -9.81 13.50
C ASP A 67 -8.05 -9.74 13.70
N VAL A 68 -8.73 -9.00 12.82
CA VAL A 68 -10.19 -8.78 12.86
C VAL A 68 -10.78 -8.91 11.46
N SER A 69 -12.11 -8.82 11.33
CA SER A 69 -12.74 -8.72 10.02
C SER A 69 -12.58 -7.33 9.42
N TRP A 70 -12.79 -7.21 8.11
CA TRP A 70 -12.81 -5.90 7.44
C TRP A 70 -13.92 -5.01 7.98
N GLU A 71 -15.11 -5.56 8.25
CA GLU A 71 -16.24 -4.81 8.80
C GLU A 71 -15.89 -4.21 10.18
N GLU A 72 -15.29 -4.99 11.09
CA GLU A 72 -14.89 -4.49 12.41
C GLU A 72 -13.82 -3.39 12.29
N ALA A 73 -12.83 -3.58 11.41
CA ALA A 73 -11.76 -2.61 11.20
C ALA A 73 -12.27 -1.30 10.59
N LEU A 74 -13.13 -1.38 9.58
CA LEU A 74 -13.71 -0.22 8.90
C LEU A 74 -14.66 0.54 9.83
N GLU A 75 -15.52 -0.15 10.57
CA GLU A 75 -16.41 0.48 11.55
C GLU A 75 -15.59 1.24 12.61
N LYS A 76 -14.51 0.61 13.11
CA LYS A 76 -13.67 1.26 14.11
C LYS A 76 -12.93 2.48 13.56
N ALA A 77 -12.44 2.41 12.33
CA ALA A 77 -11.81 3.55 11.67
C ALA A 77 -12.79 4.71 11.45
N ALA A 78 -14.02 4.40 10.99
CA ALA A 78 -15.08 5.39 10.81
C ALA A 78 -15.48 6.06 12.14
N GLU A 79 -15.64 5.28 13.22
CA GLU A 79 -15.93 5.81 14.56
C GLU A 79 -14.84 6.81 15.02
N ILE A 80 -13.56 6.50 14.81
CA ILE A 80 -12.45 7.39 15.17
C ILE A 80 -12.52 8.69 14.37
N LEU A 81 -12.73 8.61 13.05
CA LEU A 81 -12.78 9.78 12.17
C LEU A 81 -14.00 10.65 12.46
N ALA A 82 -15.18 10.06 12.64
CA ALA A 82 -16.43 10.79 12.92
C ALA A 82 -16.40 11.54 14.27
N ASN A 83 -15.70 10.99 15.27
CA ASN A 83 -15.55 11.63 16.59
C ASN A 83 -14.35 12.59 16.67
N SER A 84 -13.55 12.71 15.60
CA SER A 84 -12.38 13.59 15.57
C SER A 84 -12.77 15.05 15.33
N LYS A 85 -12.25 15.96 16.16
CA LYS A 85 -12.48 17.41 16.00
C LYS A 85 -11.64 18.06 14.90
N ARG A 86 -10.50 17.46 14.56
CA ARG A 86 -9.55 17.94 13.55
C ARG A 86 -8.73 16.76 13.01
N PRO A 87 -9.32 15.89 12.18
CA PRO A 87 -8.61 14.73 11.65
C PRO A 87 -7.53 15.15 10.63
N LEU A 88 -6.40 14.44 10.65
CA LEU A 88 -5.37 14.49 9.61
C LEU A 88 -5.38 13.16 8.86
N LEU A 89 -5.61 13.22 7.55
CA LEU A 89 -5.46 12.11 6.64
C LEU A 89 -4.10 12.24 5.93
N TYR A 90 -3.09 11.57 6.47
CA TYR A 90 -1.78 11.52 5.83
C TYR A 90 -1.74 10.37 4.81
N MET A 91 -1.73 10.71 3.53
CA MET A 91 -1.90 9.76 2.42
C MET A 91 -0.59 9.09 1.98
N GLY A 92 0.56 9.61 2.42
CA GLY A 92 1.89 9.10 2.03
C GLY A 92 2.25 9.43 0.57
N ALA A 93 3.06 8.57 -0.07
CA ALA A 93 3.54 8.77 -1.45
C ALA A 93 3.30 7.58 -2.39
N GLU A 94 3.14 6.37 -1.84
CA GLU A 94 3.07 5.12 -2.62
C GLU A 94 1.61 4.65 -2.74
N THR A 95 0.75 5.47 -3.32
CA THR A 95 -0.67 5.18 -3.52
C THR A 95 -1.13 5.59 -4.92
N SER A 96 -2.27 5.10 -5.37
CA SER A 96 -2.81 5.46 -6.68
C SER A 96 -3.54 6.81 -6.65
N CYS A 97 -3.74 7.42 -7.83
CA CYS A 97 -4.50 8.66 -7.94
C CYS A 97 -5.96 8.50 -7.51
N GLU A 98 -6.57 7.33 -7.73
CA GLU A 98 -7.94 7.01 -7.32
C GLU A 98 -8.07 6.97 -5.79
N ALA A 99 -7.09 6.35 -5.11
CA ALA A 99 -7.04 6.33 -3.66
C ALA A 99 -6.78 7.73 -3.09
N MET A 100 -5.89 8.52 -3.72
CA MET A 100 -5.65 9.91 -3.33
C MET A 100 -6.90 10.79 -3.50
N THR A 101 -7.60 10.64 -4.62
CA THR A 101 -8.88 11.33 -4.89
C THR A 101 -9.91 11.01 -3.82
N THR A 102 -10.03 9.73 -3.45
CA THR A 102 -10.92 9.29 -2.38
C THR A 102 -10.54 9.93 -1.04
N GLY A 103 -9.25 9.97 -0.70
CA GLY A 103 -8.75 10.64 0.51
C GLY A 103 -9.04 12.15 0.55
N LEU A 104 -8.95 12.84 -0.59
CA LEU A 104 -9.32 14.25 -0.71
C LEU A 104 -10.81 14.47 -0.42
N HIS A 105 -11.70 13.66 -1.04
CA HIS A 105 -13.14 13.72 -0.75
C HIS A 105 -13.46 13.41 0.71
N MET A 106 -12.76 12.44 1.32
CA MET A 106 -12.89 12.17 2.75
C MET A 106 -12.49 13.37 3.60
N GLY A 107 -11.39 14.05 3.25
CA GLY A 107 -10.95 15.27 3.90
C GLY A 107 -11.99 16.38 3.84
N GLU A 108 -12.56 16.62 2.66
CA GLU A 108 -13.65 17.59 2.48
C GLU A 108 -14.87 17.24 3.33
N TYR A 109 -15.32 15.98 3.28
CA TYR A 109 -16.47 15.50 4.04
C TYR A 109 -16.29 15.64 5.56
N LEU A 110 -15.09 15.35 6.06
CA LEU A 110 -14.76 15.41 7.49
C LEU A 110 -14.38 16.82 7.96
N GLY A 111 -14.19 17.79 7.06
CA GLY A 111 -13.53 19.06 7.39
C GLY A 111 -12.09 18.86 7.90
N GLY A 112 -11.43 17.80 7.44
CA GLY A 112 -10.10 17.38 7.85
C GLY A 112 -8.97 18.00 7.03
N ILE A 113 -7.75 17.76 7.48
CA ILE A 113 -6.53 18.10 6.73
C ILE A 113 -6.12 16.86 5.95
N VAL A 114 -5.79 17.02 4.67
CA VAL A 114 -5.21 15.96 3.84
C VAL A 114 -3.82 16.39 3.44
N ASP A 115 -2.84 15.50 3.63
CA ASP A 115 -1.43 15.78 3.35
C ASP A 115 -0.71 14.54 2.80
N SER A 116 0.42 14.75 2.12
CA SER A 116 1.22 13.71 1.49
C SER A 116 2.72 14.00 1.65
N CYS A 117 3.59 13.05 1.27
CA CYS A 117 5.02 13.32 1.25
C CYS A 117 5.35 14.41 0.21
N SER A 118 6.35 15.25 0.50
CA SER A 118 6.89 16.22 -0.46
C SER A 118 7.80 15.58 -1.52
N THR A 119 8.45 14.46 -1.19
CA THR A 119 9.33 13.68 -2.06
C THR A 119 9.22 12.19 -1.73
N VAL A 120 9.59 11.34 -2.70
CA VAL A 120 9.93 9.92 -2.47
C VAL A 120 11.43 9.82 -2.21
#